data_AF-A0A258CSU1-F1
#
_entry.id   AF-A0A258CSU1-F1
#
_cell.length_a   1.000
_cell.length_b   1.000
_cell.length_c   1.000
_cell.angle_alpha   90.00
_cell.angle_beta   90.00
_cell.angle_gamma   90.00
#
_symmetry.space_group_name_H-M   'P 1'
#
loop_
_entity.id
_entity.type
_entity.pdbx_description
1 polymer ?
#
loop_
_entity_poly.entity_id
_entity_poly.type
_entity_poly.pdbx_seq_one_letter_code
_entity_poly.pdbx_strand_id
1 'polypeptide(L)'
;DLLLAHASAATPAKWPYLRHEKAARDCLAATAAPLVICGHTHAPAIYYALPGREPMRFTPLPQVAAPLSAIRRHVVVVGAVGQPRDGNPAACFALLDTDRSEVTMVRVPYDTQETARKIAAAGLPDWLGLRLQVGR
;
A
#
# COMPACT_ATOMS: atom_id res chain seq x y z
N ASP A 1 10.65 12.56 -10.84
CA ASP A 1 10.68 12.65 -9.37
C ASP A 1 9.61 11.77 -8.74
N LEU A 2 9.97 11.12 -7.63
CA LEU A 2 9.15 10.21 -6.84
C LEU A 2 8.92 10.85 -5.47
N LEU A 3 7.70 10.80 -4.93
CA LEU A 3 7.39 11.22 -3.56
C LEU A 3 7.05 10.01 -2.69
N LEU A 4 7.68 9.93 -1.51
CA LEU A 4 7.41 8.91 -0.50
C LEU A 4 6.72 9.57 0.70
N ALA A 5 5.61 8.98 1.17
CA ALA A 5 4.93 9.40 2.38
C ALA A 5 4.39 8.18 3.14
N HIS A 6 4.26 8.23 4.46
CA HIS A 6 3.65 7.11 5.18
C HIS A 6 2.19 6.88 4.77
N ALA A 7 1.39 7.95 4.68
CA ALA A 7 -0.05 7.87 4.48
C ALA A 7 -0.53 8.59 3.21
N SER A 8 -0.22 9.88 3.03
CA SER A 8 -0.64 10.68 1.86
C SER A 8 0.19 11.97 1.77
N ALA A 9 0.28 12.55 0.57
CA ALA A 9 0.90 13.85 0.36
C ALA A 9 0.02 15.04 0.81
N ALA A 10 -1.30 14.87 0.92
CA ALA A 10 -2.23 15.99 1.17
C ALA A 10 -2.09 16.62 2.57
N THR A 11 -2.00 15.78 3.60
CA THR A 11 -1.86 16.20 5.01
C THR A 11 -1.01 15.18 5.77
N PRO A 12 0.29 15.05 5.48
CA PRO A 12 1.13 13.95 5.97
C PRO A 12 1.12 13.83 7.50
N ALA A 13 1.08 14.95 8.24
CA ALA A 13 1.02 14.97 9.70
C ALA A 13 -0.29 14.45 10.29
N LYS A 14 -1.38 14.37 9.51
CA LYS A 14 -2.70 13.87 9.96
C LYS A 14 -2.94 12.39 9.62
N TRP A 15 -1.99 11.74 8.94
CA TRP A 15 -2.06 10.33 8.54
C TRP A 15 -3.40 9.91 7.88
N PRO A 16 -3.90 10.62 6.85
CA PRO A 16 -5.17 10.26 6.24
C PRO A 16 -5.07 8.90 5.52
N TYR A 17 -6.10 8.07 5.64
CA TYR A 17 -6.18 6.79 4.94
C TYR A 17 -6.55 6.97 3.46
N LEU A 18 -5.72 6.45 2.55
CA LEU A 18 -6.01 6.38 1.12
C LEU A 18 -6.80 5.12 0.76
N ARG A 19 -8.12 5.15 0.94
CA ARG A 19 -9.00 3.98 0.67
C ARG A 19 -9.99 4.18 -0.48
N HIS A 20 -10.06 5.36 -1.07
CA HIS A 20 -11.02 5.70 -2.13
C HIS A 20 -10.46 6.79 -3.05
N GLU A 21 -11.09 6.94 -4.21
CA GLU A 21 -10.68 7.79 -5.33
C GLU A 21 -10.54 9.25 -4.92
N LYS A 22 -11.49 9.77 -4.11
CA LYS A 22 -11.39 11.14 -3.58
C LYS A 22 -10.10 11.37 -2.77
N ALA A 23 -9.69 10.43 -1.93
CA ALA A 23 -8.49 10.59 -1.12
C ALA A 23 -7.22 10.54 -2.00
N ALA A 24 -7.23 9.70 -3.04
CA ALA A 24 -6.18 9.68 -4.05
C ALA A 24 -6.12 11.00 -4.86
N ARG A 25 -7.27 11.61 -5.18
CA ARG A 25 -7.34 12.91 -5.83
C ARG A 25 -6.72 13.99 -4.95
N ASP A 26 -7.11 14.03 -3.68
CA ASP A 26 -6.58 14.98 -2.70
C ASP A 26 -5.05 14.80 -2.55
N CYS A 27 -4.56 13.56 -2.57
CA CYS A 27 -3.13 13.22 -2.56
C CYS A 27 -2.39 13.73 -3.81
N LEU A 28 -2.91 13.45 -5.01
CA LEU A 28 -2.30 13.88 -6.28
C LEU A 28 -2.32 15.41 -6.43
N ALA A 29 -3.36 16.09 -5.96
CA ALA A 29 -3.47 17.54 -6.02
C ALA A 29 -2.42 18.26 -5.14
N ALA A 30 -1.91 17.59 -4.10
CA ALA A 30 -0.97 18.18 -3.14
C ALA A 30 0.50 18.16 -3.57
N THR A 31 0.81 17.60 -4.75
CA THR A 31 2.18 17.49 -5.26
C THR A 31 2.20 17.51 -6.78
N ALA A 32 3.31 17.92 -7.38
CA ALA A 32 3.54 17.79 -8.82
C ALA A 32 4.14 16.43 -9.22
N ALA A 33 4.55 15.59 -8.25
CA ALA A 33 5.22 14.33 -8.53
C ALA A 33 4.35 13.39 -9.41
N PRO A 34 4.90 12.76 -10.45
CA PRO A 34 4.19 11.79 -11.29
C PRO A 34 3.86 10.50 -10.53
N LEU A 35 4.64 10.14 -9.52
CA LEU A 35 4.46 8.95 -8.70
C LEU A 35 4.54 9.30 -7.21
N VAL A 36 3.51 8.91 -6.46
CA VAL A 36 3.48 8.92 -5.00
C VAL A 36 3.45 7.47 -4.52
N ILE A 37 4.33 7.10 -3.59
CA ILE A 37 4.29 5.80 -2.91
C ILE A 37 3.98 6.03 -1.43
N CYS A 38 3.02 5.28 -0.91
CA CYS A 38 2.58 5.38 0.47
C CYS A 38 2.09 4.05 1.03
N GLY A 39 1.84 3.97 2.34
CA GLY A 39 1.32 2.79 3.01
C GLY A 39 0.15 3.16 3.93
N HIS A 40 0.32 2.93 5.24
CA HIS A 40 -0.63 3.23 6.33
C HIS A 40 -1.94 2.40 6.31
N THR A 41 -2.51 2.12 5.15
CA THR A 41 -3.75 1.31 5.03
C THR A 41 -3.52 -0.16 5.32
N HIS A 42 -2.29 -0.65 5.08
CA HIS A 42 -1.89 -2.05 5.08
C HIS A 42 -2.62 -2.92 4.03
N ALA A 43 -3.25 -2.28 3.03
CA ALA A 43 -3.97 -2.94 1.96
C ALA A 43 -3.48 -2.35 0.63
N PRO A 44 -2.85 -3.16 -0.25
CA PRO A 44 -2.26 -2.65 -1.47
C PRO A 44 -3.33 -2.16 -2.45
N ALA A 45 -3.06 -1.04 -3.10
CA ALA A 45 -3.90 -0.46 -4.13
C ALA A 45 -3.06 0.43 -5.04
N ILE A 46 -3.48 0.58 -6.29
CA ILE A 46 -2.92 1.56 -7.20
C ILE A 46 -4.05 2.50 -7.61
N TYR A 47 -3.84 3.79 -7.48
CA TYR A 47 -4.70 4.81 -8.05
C TYR A 47 -3.97 5.50 -9.18
N TYR A 48 -4.68 5.81 -10.26
CA TYR A 48 -4.08 6.53 -11.39
C TYR A 48 -5.07 7.51 -12.00
N ALA A 49 -4.54 8.60 -12.54
CA ALA A 49 -5.34 9.62 -13.22
C ALA A 49 -4.57 10.20 -14.40
N LEU A 50 -5.30 10.51 -15.48
CA LEU A 50 -4.83 11.49 -16.45
C LEU A 50 -4.85 12.89 -15.82
N PRO A 51 -4.01 13.83 -16.27
CA PRO A 51 -4.08 15.21 -15.82
C PRO A 51 -5.51 15.78 -15.91
N GLY A 52 -6.00 16.37 -14.81
CA GLY A 52 -7.33 16.97 -14.74
C GLY A 52 -8.52 15.99 -14.70
N ARG A 53 -8.28 14.68 -14.57
CA ARG A 53 -9.33 13.66 -14.43
C ARG A 53 -9.42 13.10 -13.01
N GLU A 54 -10.58 12.54 -12.68
CA GLU A 54 -10.74 11.79 -11.42
C GLU A 54 -9.88 10.52 -11.44
N PRO A 55 -9.25 10.16 -10.29
CA PRO A 55 -8.49 8.93 -10.20
C PRO A 55 -9.37 7.68 -10.29
N MET A 56 -8.86 6.66 -10.93
CA MET A 56 -9.42 5.31 -10.91
C MET A 56 -8.62 4.43 -9.98
N ARG A 57 -9.31 3.53 -9.27
CA ARG A 57 -8.68 2.50 -8.45
C ARG A 57 -8.41 1.25 -9.27
N PHE A 58 -7.26 0.64 -9.04
CA PHE A 58 -6.86 -0.67 -9.51
C PHE A 58 -6.37 -1.52 -8.34
N THR A 59 -6.83 -2.76 -8.28
CA THR A 59 -6.38 -3.75 -7.31
C THR A 59 -5.27 -4.59 -7.96
N PRO A 60 -4.00 -4.42 -7.55
CA PRO A 60 -2.89 -5.17 -8.14
C PRO A 60 -3.00 -6.65 -7.80
N LEU A 61 -2.72 -7.51 -8.79
CA LEU A 61 -2.58 -8.93 -8.56
C LEU A 61 -1.22 -9.23 -7.90
N PRO A 62 -1.15 -10.18 -6.96
CA PRO A 62 0.11 -10.60 -6.38
C PRO A 62 1.07 -11.11 -7.46
N GLN A 63 2.34 -10.69 -7.39
CA GLN A 63 3.45 -11.17 -8.22
C GLN A 63 3.33 -10.77 -9.71
N VAL A 64 2.36 -9.92 -10.05
CA VAL A 64 2.15 -9.41 -11.41
C VAL A 64 2.57 -7.95 -11.47
N ALA A 65 3.39 -7.61 -12.46
CA ALA A 65 3.81 -6.23 -12.70
C ALA A 65 2.66 -5.39 -13.25
N ALA A 66 2.45 -4.21 -12.65
CA ALA A 66 1.49 -3.21 -13.10
C ALA A 66 2.22 -2.02 -13.74
N PRO A 67 1.90 -1.63 -14.98
CA PRO A 67 2.58 -0.53 -15.65
C PRO A 67 2.20 0.83 -15.07
N LEU A 68 3.21 1.68 -14.90
CA LEU A 68 3.11 3.08 -14.46
C LEU A 68 3.28 4.00 -15.67
N SER A 69 2.22 4.14 -16.46
CA SER A 69 2.24 4.89 -17.72
C SER A 69 2.66 6.36 -17.56
N ALA A 70 3.62 6.84 -18.35
CA ALA A 70 4.13 8.22 -18.27
C ALA A 70 3.09 9.32 -18.51
N ILE A 71 1.98 9.03 -19.22
CA ILE A 71 0.90 10.01 -19.44
C ILE A 71 -0.04 10.15 -18.24
N ARG A 72 0.10 9.30 -17.22
CA ARG A 72 -0.72 9.26 -16.01
C ARG A 72 0.10 9.59 -14.78
N ARG A 73 -0.57 10.12 -13.77
CA ARG A 73 -0.02 10.22 -12.41
C ARG A 73 -0.55 9.08 -11.55
N HIS A 74 0.29 8.59 -10.65
CA HIS A 74 0.00 7.38 -9.87
C HIS A 74 0.16 7.62 -8.37
N VAL A 75 -0.71 6.98 -7.58
CA VAL A 75 -0.53 6.77 -6.15
C VAL A 75 -0.51 5.27 -5.90
N VAL A 76 0.64 4.76 -5.47
CA VAL A 76 0.84 3.36 -5.12
C VAL A 76 0.75 3.24 -3.61
N VAL A 77 -0.32 2.62 -3.13
CA VAL A 77 -0.45 2.20 -1.75
C VAL A 77 0.19 0.82 -1.63
N VAL A 78 1.32 0.73 -0.95
CA VAL A 78 1.96 -0.54 -0.63
C VAL A 78 1.16 -1.26 0.47
N GLY A 79 1.25 -2.59 0.49
CA GLY A 79 0.69 -3.38 1.59
C GLY A 79 1.48 -3.18 2.89
N ALA A 80 1.44 -4.18 3.77
CA ALA A 80 2.24 -4.18 4.98
C ALA A 80 3.02 -5.47 5.13
N VAL A 81 4.27 -5.35 5.58
CA VAL A 81 5.12 -6.51 5.87
C VAL A 81 4.62 -7.25 7.10
N GLY A 82 4.39 -6.54 8.22
CA GLY A 82 4.12 -7.17 9.51
C GLY A 82 2.65 -7.33 9.90
N GLN A 83 1.72 -6.65 9.22
CA GLN A 83 0.27 -6.79 9.49
C GLN A 83 -0.55 -6.41 8.25
N PRO A 84 -0.59 -7.24 7.20
CA PRO A 84 -1.52 -7.04 6.07
C PRO A 84 -2.97 -6.95 6.56
N ARG A 85 -3.81 -6.13 5.90
CA ARG A 85 -5.22 -5.92 6.29
C ARG A 85 -6.22 -6.16 5.16
N ASP A 86 -5.82 -6.93 4.15
CA ASP A 86 -6.62 -7.18 2.95
C ASP A 86 -7.09 -8.64 2.82
N GLY A 87 -7.08 -9.39 3.93
CA GLY A 87 -7.55 -10.79 3.97
C GLY A 87 -6.51 -11.81 3.51
N ASN A 88 -5.32 -11.38 3.09
CA ASN A 88 -4.19 -12.25 2.80
C ASN A 88 -3.13 -12.11 3.89
N PRO A 89 -2.84 -13.15 4.70
CA PRO A 89 -1.90 -13.07 5.80
C PRO A 89 -0.43 -12.97 5.37
N ALA A 90 -0.09 -13.24 4.10
CA ALA A 90 1.28 -13.11 3.61
C ALA A 90 1.76 -11.65 3.65
N ALA A 91 2.99 -11.46 4.12
CA ALA A 91 3.68 -10.17 4.15
C ALA A 91 3.65 -9.52 2.77
N CYS A 92 3.45 -8.21 2.71
CA CYS A 92 3.34 -7.48 1.44
C CYS A 92 4.30 -6.30 1.37
N PHE A 93 5.04 -6.23 0.26
CA PHE A 93 5.85 -5.09 -0.13
C PHE A 93 5.76 -4.88 -1.65
N ALA A 94 6.32 -3.79 -2.17
CA ALA A 94 6.33 -3.48 -3.59
C ALA A 94 7.76 -3.48 -4.15
N LEU A 95 7.95 -4.01 -5.35
CA LEU A 95 9.13 -3.80 -6.17
C LEU A 95 8.79 -2.74 -7.21
N LEU A 96 9.55 -1.65 -7.24
CA LEU A 96 9.47 -0.62 -8.27
C LEU A 96 10.61 -0.82 -9.25
N ASP A 97 10.28 -1.13 -10.50
CA ASP A 97 11.22 -1.16 -11.61
C ASP A 97 11.19 0.20 -12.31
N THR A 98 12.23 1.00 -12.13
CA THR A 98 12.30 2.36 -12.67
C THR A 98 12.62 2.39 -14.16
N ASP A 99 13.30 1.36 -14.68
CA ASP A 99 13.69 1.29 -16.08
C ASP A 99 12.48 0.86 -16.93
N ARG A 100 11.71 -0.11 -16.44
CA ARG A 100 10.48 -0.59 -17.09
C ARG A 100 9.24 0.21 -16.71
N SER A 101 9.35 1.11 -15.73
CA SER A 101 8.24 1.90 -15.18
C SER A 101 7.07 1.00 -14.75
N GLU A 102 7.36 0.01 -13.92
CA GLU A 102 6.39 -0.97 -13.43
C GLU A 102 6.47 -1.12 -11.92
N VAL A 103 5.37 -1.47 -11.28
CA VAL A 103 5.33 -1.84 -9.86
C VAL A 103 4.70 -3.22 -9.66
N THR A 104 5.35 -4.06 -8.86
CA THR A 104 4.88 -5.41 -8.53
C THR A 104 4.62 -5.52 -7.05
N MET A 105 3.40 -5.91 -6.66
CA MET A 105 3.09 -6.23 -5.27
C MET A 105 3.58 -7.64 -4.96
N VAL A 106 4.59 -7.76 -4.10
CA VAL A 106 5.16 -9.02 -3.68
C VAL A 106 4.48 -9.51 -2.40
N ARG A 107 4.19 -10.80 -2.35
CA ARG A 107 3.59 -11.52 -1.22
C ARG A 107 4.53 -12.64 -0.83
N VAL A 108 4.89 -12.67 0.44
CA VAL A 108 5.77 -13.70 1.00
C VAL A 108 5.06 -14.31 2.21
N PRO A 109 4.63 -15.58 2.14
CA PRO A 109 4.15 -16.30 3.31
C PRO A 109 5.23 -16.32 4.40
N TYR A 110 4.80 -16.18 5.65
CA TYR A 110 5.67 -16.27 6.81
C TYR A 110 4.94 -16.99 7.94
N ASP A 111 5.68 -17.37 8.98
CA ASP A 111 5.12 -18.04 10.13
C ASP A 111 4.35 -17.06 11.03
N THR A 112 3.07 -16.87 10.69
CA THR A 112 2.14 -16.03 11.46
C THR A 112 1.83 -16.64 12.83
N GLN A 113 1.93 -17.97 12.97
CA GLN A 113 1.68 -18.67 14.22
C GLN A 113 2.82 -18.43 15.22
N GLU A 114 4.07 -18.55 14.79
CA GLU A 114 5.23 -18.23 15.62
C GLU A 114 5.25 -16.75 16.00
N THR A 115 4.84 -15.85 15.08
CA THR A 115 4.70 -14.43 15.39
C THR A 115 3.61 -14.18 16.45
N ALA A 116 2.46 -14.86 16.34
CA ALA A 116 1.41 -14.80 17.35
C ALA A 116 1.87 -15.34 18.72
N ARG A 117 2.65 -16.43 18.72
CA ARG A 117 3.23 -16.99 19.96
C ARG A 117 4.19 -16.01 20.63
N LYS A 118 5.01 -15.29 19.85
CA LYS A 118 5.89 -14.23 20.36
C LYS A 118 5.11 -13.05 20.95
N ILE A 119 4.00 -12.65 20.33
CA ILE A 119 3.09 -11.62 20.84
C ILE A 119 2.53 -12.03 22.22
N ALA A 120 2.02 -13.26 22.34
CA ALA A 120 1.50 -13.78 23.60
C ALA A 120 2.60 -13.89 24.68
N ALA A 121 3.78 -14.39 24.32
CA ALA A 121 4.93 -14.48 25.23
C ALA A 121 5.42 -13.12 25.73
N ALA A 122 5.17 -12.05 24.97
CA ALA A 122 5.46 -10.67 25.37
C ALA A 122 4.37 -10.04 26.25
N GLY A 123 3.31 -10.78 26.60
CA GLY A 123 2.20 -10.27 27.42
C GLY A 123 1.28 -9.30 26.66
N LEU A 124 1.33 -9.28 25.33
CA LEU A 124 0.46 -8.45 24.50
C LEU A 124 -0.90 -9.12 24.28
N PRO A 125 -1.97 -8.35 23.99
CA PRO A 125 -3.29 -8.93 23.75
C PRO A 125 -3.31 -9.95 22.59
N ASP A 126 -3.84 -11.15 22.83
CA ASP A 126 -3.87 -12.27 21.87
C ASP A 126 -4.49 -11.93 20.52
N TRP A 127 -5.47 -11.00 20.51
CA TRP A 127 -6.13 -10.57 19.28
C TRP A 127 -5.16 -9.93 18.27
N LEU A 128 -4.02 -9.39 18.74
CA LEU A 128 -2.94 -8.89 17.87
C LEU A 128 -2.26 -10.01 17.09
N GLY A 129 -2.15 -11.21 17.66
CA GLY A 129 -1.65 -12.40 16.97
C GLY A 129 -2.71 -13.02 16.06
N LEU A 130 -3.96 -13.13 16.53
CA LEU A 130 -5.07 -13.72 15.76
C LEU A 130 -5.30 -12.99 14.43
N ARG A 131 -5.23 -11.66 14.43
CA ARG A 131 -5.43 -10.86 13.21
C ARG A 131 -4.35 -11.07 12.15
N LEU A 132 -3.14 -11.48 12.53
CA LEU A 132 -2.07 -11.81 11.57
C LEU A 132 -2.41 -13.05 10.75
N GLN A 133 -3.06 -14.04 11.35
CA GLN A 133 -3.40 -15.30 10.71
C GLN A 133 -4.47 -15.14 9.62
N VAL A 134 -5.30 -14.09 9.71
CA VAL A 134 -6.39 -13.79 8.77
C VAL A 134 -6.14 -12.54 7.93
N GLY A 135 -4.98 -11.90 8.06
CA GLY A 135 -4.64 -10.67 7.33
C GLY A 135 -5.60 -9.51 7.62
N ARG A 136 -5.82 -9.19 8.89
CA ARG A 136 -6.69 -8.09 9.34
C ARG A 136 -6.00 -7.10 10.28
#